data_AF-A0A962JMK9-F1
#
_entry.id   AF-A0A962JMK9-F1
#
_cell.length_a   1.000
_cell.length_b   1.000
_cell.length_c   1.000
_cell.angle_alpha   90.00
_cell.angle_beta   90.00
_cell.angle_gamma   90.00
#
_symmetry.space_group_name_H-M   'P 1'
#
loop_
_entity.id
_entity.type
_entity.pdbx_description
1 polymer ?
#
loop_
_entity_poly.entity_id
_entity_poly.type
_entity_poly.pdbx_seq_one_letter_code
_entity_poly.pdbx_strand_id
1 'polypeptide(L)'
;LTGSWPVGQSNYYMVLALVQADTLISYVNFEQTQVFLQPYLNTPSIEFMPSEAVIEVAQIFNPRAMDNLSGTLSLELWALSAPYVFDSCEGELLTIELLGELYGQNFWAGYQLKTPLPIQGKQLALLLREWTAKGYVTRDIVTFDIPVASSLAKAKVSQRVLKRPKAIAETKATTELSQEVKTKAKAAASKKTKA
;
A
#
# COMPACT_ATOMS: atom_id res chain seq x y z
N LEU A 1 6.91 -11.14 25.37
CA LEU A 1 7.77 -11.05 24.16
C LEU A 1 6.86 -10.99 22.93
N THR A 2 6.82 -9.88 22.21
CA THR A 2 6.16 -9.82 20.90
C THR A 2 7.18 -10.23 19.83
N GLY A 3 7.26 -11.54 19.56
CA GLY A 3 8.10 -12.05 18.48
C GLY A 3 7.42 -11.84 17.13
N SER A 4 8.18 -11.40 16.13
CA SER A 4 7.75 -11.39 14.73
C SER A 4 7.95 -12.75 14.08
N TRP A 5 7.19 -13.05 13.04
CA TRP A 5 7.38 -14.28 12.27
C TRP A 5 8.62 -14.20 11.38
N PRO A 6 9.28 -15.34 11.10
CA PRO A 6 10.33 -15.41 10.08
C PRO A 6 9.80 -14.95 8.72
N VAL A 7 10.60 -14.14 8.00
CA VAL A 7 10.28 -13.64 6.65
C VAL A 7 11.46 -13.95 5.72
N GLY A 8 11.16 -14.42 4.52
CA GLY A 8 12.14 -14.82 3.52
C GLY A 8 12.85 -16.13 3.88
N GLN A 9 14.07 -16.31 3.36
CA GLN A 9 14.85 -17.55 3.50
C GLN A 9 16.09 -17.38 4.40
N SER A 10 15.98 -16.51 5.41
CA SER A 10 17.11 -16.21 6.31
C SER A 10 17.43 -17.36 7.26
N ASN A 11 18.67 -17.39 7.74
CA ASN A 11 19.09 -18.26 8.83
C ASN A 11 18.76 -17.59 10.17
N TYR A 12 18.11 -18.32 11.07
CA TYR A 12 17.71 -17.84 12.39
C TYR A 12 18.42 -18.62 13.49
N TYR A 13 18.91 -17.93 14.51
CA TYR A 13 19.29 -18.58 15.76
C TYR A 13 18.05 -18.90 16.56
N MET A 14 18.03 -20.08 17.16
CA MET A 14 16.93 -20.51 18.01
C MET A 14 17.29 -20.30 19.48
N VAL A 15 16.29 -19.91 20.26
CA VAL A 15 16.39 -19.77 21.72
C VAL A 15 15.20 -20.47 22.34
N LEU A 16 15.44 -21.38 23.28
CA LEU A 16 14.40 -21.91 24.14
C LEU A 16 14.30 -21.03 25.38
N ALA A 17 13.16 -20.38 25.57
CA ALA A 17 12.88 -19.52 26.71
C ALA A 17 11.94 -20.23 27.70
N LEU A 18 12.32 -20.28 28.97
CA LEU A 18 11.44 -20.64 30.08
C LEU A 18 10.75 -19.37 30.58
N VAL A 19 9.43 -19.33 30.50
CA VAL A 19 8.62 -18.18 30.87
C VAL A 19 7.57 -18.60 31.91
N GLN A 20 7.39 -17.80 32.96
CA GLN A 20 6.33 -17.95 33.95
C GLN A 20 5.45 -16.70 33.92
N ALA A 21 4.17 -16.85 33.56
CA ALA A 21 3.29 -15.75 33.16
C ALA A 21 3.96 -14.92 32.05
N ASP A 22 4.26 -13.64 32.30
CA ASP A 22 4.94 -12.76 31.35
C ASP A 22 6.43 -12.56 31.67
N THR A 23 6.95 -13.30 32.67
CA THR A 23 8.33 -13.17 33.13
C THR A 23 9.22 -14.22 32.49
N LEU A 24 10.25 -13.78 31.76
CA LEU A 24 11.34 -14.65 31.30
C LEU A 24 12.17 -15.10 32.51
N ILE A 25 12.17 -16.39 32.80
CA ILE A 25 12.88 -16.99 33.94
C ILE A 25 14.29 -17.42 33.55
N SER A 26 14.43 -18.07 32.39
CA SER A 26 15.70 -18.57 31.88
C SER A 26 15.63 -18.76 30.37
N TYR A 27 16.78 -18.89 29.70
CA TYR A 27 16.83 -19.24 28.29
C TYR A 27 18.10 -20.05 27.96
N VAL A 28 18.04 -20.82 26.88
CA VAL A 28 19.19 -21.50 26.30
C VAL A 28 19.23 -21.24 24.79
N ASN A 29 20.41 -20.84 24.30
CA ASN A 29 20.65 -20.63 22.88
C ASN A 29 21.05 -21.94 22.21
N PHE A 30 20.58 -22.17 21.00
CA PHE A 30 21.08 -23.24 20.14
C PHE A 30 22.14 -22.68 19.20
N GLU A 31 23.28 -23.37 19.09
CA GLU A 31 24.38 -22.95 18.22
C GLU A 31 24.06 -23.13 16.73
N GLN A 32 23.21 -24.10 16.41
CA GLN A 32 22.79 -24.37 15.04
C GLN A 32 21.68 -23.41 14.61
N THR A 33 21.91 -22.73 13.49
CA THR A 33 20.88 -21.93 12.83
C THR A 33 19.82 -22.81 12.19
N GLN A 34 18.61 -22.28 12.07
CA GLN A 34 17.48 -22.90 11.40
C GLN A 34 17.01 -22.04 10.23
N VAL A 35 16.55 -22.69 9.17
CA VAL A 35 15.84 -22.06 8.05
C VAL A 35 14.41 -22.55 8.07
N PHE A 36 13.46 -21.62 7.94
CA PHE A 36 12.05 -21.96 7.88
C PHE A 36 11.61 -22.05 6.43
N LEU A 37 11.24 -23.26 6.00
CA LEU A 37 10.72 -23.49 4.65
C LEU A 37 9.32 -22.87 4.54
N GLN A 38 9.24 -21.78 3.79
CA GLN A 38 8.00 -21.05 3.53
C GLN A 38 7.87 -20.66 2.08
N PRO A 39 6.63 -20.50 1.58
CA PRO A 39 6.38 -20.00 0.24
C PRO A 39 7.14 -18.71 -0.01
N TYR A 40 7.72 -18.59 -1.21
CA TYR A 40 8.53 -17.43 -1.58
C TYR A 40 8.34 -17.02 -3.04
N LEU A 41 8.74 -15.79 -3.34
CA LEU A 41 8.68 -15.16 -4.65
C LEU A 41 10.00 -15.42 -5.39
N ASN A 42 9.91 -15.99 -6.58
CA ASN A 42 11.08 -16.18 -7.43
C ASN A 42 11.12 -15.11 -8.53
N THR A 43 12.26 -14.42 -8.61
CA THR A 43 12.57 -13.39 -9.60
C THR A 43 11.44 -12.39 -9.86
N PRO A 44 10.88 -11.72 -8.83
CA PRO A 44 9.92 -10.66 -9.09
C PRO A 44 10.61 -9.42 -9.68
N SER A 45 9.96 -8.78 -10.65
CA SER A 45 10.44 -7.57 -11.30
C SER A 45 9.32 -6.54 -11.44
N ILE A 46 9.70 -5.28 -11.59
CA ILE A 46 8.75 -4.19 -11.80
C ILE A 46 9.13 -3.35 -13.01
N GLU A 47 8.14 -3.01 -13.82
CA GLU A 47 8.23 -2.04 -14.90
C GLU A 47 7.27 -0.88 -14.65
N PHE A 48 7.77 0.35 -14.78
CA PHE A 48 6.95 1.55 -14.66
C PHE A 48 6.54 2.06 -16.03
N MET A 49 5.23 2.07 -16.29
CA MET A 49 4.61 2.67 -17.47
C MET A 49 4.12 4.09 -17.15
N PRO A 50 3.65 4.89 -18.13
CA PRO A 50 3.23 6.28 -17.88
C PRO A 50 2.08 6.46 -16.88
N SER A 51 1.22 5.46 -16.71
CA SER A 51 0.03 5.54 -15.84
C SER A 51 -0.10 4.39 -14.84
N GLU A 52 0.69 3.34 -14.97
CA GLU A 52 0.63 2.15 -14.13
C GLU A 52 2.02 1.56 -13.91
N ALA A 53 2.18 0.78 -12.86
CA ALA A 53 3.31 -0.13 -12.70
C ALA A 53 2.83 -1.57 -12.92
N VAL A 54 3.67 -2.36 -13.59
CA VAL A 54 3.43 -3.77 -13.85
C VAL A 54 4.48 -4.56 -13.09
N ILE A 55 4.02 -5.46 -12.22
CA ILE A 55 4.87 -6.35 -11.45
C ILE A 55 4.71 -7.73 -12.05
N GLU A 56 5.83 -8.35 -12.39
CA GLU A 56 5.87 -9.73 -12.85
C GLU A 56 6.52 -10.59 -11.79
N VAL A 57 5.91 -11.75 -11.50
CA VAL A 57 6.47 -12.77 -10.63
C VAL A 57 6.57 -14.05 -11.44
N ALA A 58 7.80 -14.45 -11.76
CA ALA A 58 8.01 -15.62 -12.60
C ALA A 58 7.44 -16.88 -11.95
N GLN A 59 7.62 -17.02 -10.63
CA GLN A 59 7.15 -18.17 -9.89
C GLN A 59 6.87 -17.84 -8.42
N ILE A 60 5.82 -18.43 -7.88
CA ILE A 60 5.57 -18.55 -6.44
C ILE A 60 5.73 -20.02 -6.09
N PHE A 61 6.70 -20.36 -5.25
CA PHE A 61 7.06 -21.74 -4.93
C PHE A 61 6.87 -22.02 -3.44
N ASN A 62 6.30 -23.18 -3.10
CA ASN A 62 6.25 -23.69 -1.74
C ASN A 62 7.32 -24.78 -1.56
N PRO A 63 8.45 -24.50 -0.90
CA PRO A 63 9.56 -25.45 -0.74
C PRO A 63 9.35 -26.48 0.38
N ARG A 64 8.18 -26.47 1.03
CA ARG A 64 7.86 -27.45 2.08
C ARG A 64 7.67 -28.84 1.46
N ALA A 65 7.72 -29.88 2.29
CA ALA A 65 7.44 -31.24 1.88
C ALA A 65 6.08 -31.36 1.16
N MET A 66 5.93 -32.32 0.25
CA MET A 66 4.80 -32.44 -0.67
C MET A 66 3.42 -32.48 0.02
N ASP A 67 3.37 -33.04 1.24
CA ASP A 67 2.18 -33.15 2.09
C ASP A 67 1.91 -31.91 2.95
N ASN A 68 2.75 -30.87 2.84
CA ASN A 68 2.68 -29.65 3.63
C ASN A 68 2.10 -28.49 2.80
N LEU A 69 0.78 -28.42 2.82
CA LEU A 69 -0.04 -27.41 2.17
C LEU A 69 0.16 -26.03 2.83
N SER A 70 0.21 -24.96 2.03
CA SER A 70 0.13 -23.61 2.58
C SER A 70 -1.29 -23.26 3.02
N GLY A 71 -1.45 -22.29 3.93
CA GLY A 71 -2.70 -21.55 4.00
C GLY A 71 -2.96 -20.76 2.71
N THR A 72 -4.11 -20.10 2.62
CA THR A 72 -4.41 -19.21 1.49
C THR A 72 -3.33 -18.14 1.37
N LEU A 73 -2.70 -18.06 0.20
CA LEU A 73 -1.69 -17.08 -0.12
C LEU A 73 -2.33 -15.79 -0.66
N SER A 74 -1.79 -14.65 -0.24
CA SER A 74 -2.06 -13.35 -0.85
C SER A 74 -0.78 -12.71 -1.37
N LEU A 75 -0.90 -12.04 -2.50
CA LEU A 75 0.15 -11.19 -3.05
C LEU A 75 -0.29 -9.74 -2.88
N GLU A 76 0.48 -8.96 -2.13
CA GLU A 76 0.14 -7.59 -1.77
C GLU A 76 1.25 -6.65 -2.16
N LEU A 77 0.91 -5.56 -2.85
CA LEU A 77 1.86 -4.50 -3.16
C LEU A 77 1.52 -3.26 -2.35
N TRP A 78 2.52 -2.78 -1.63
CA TRP A 78 2.42 -1.61 -0.76
C TRP A 78 3.36 -0.50 -1.21
N ALA A 79 2.91 0.74 -1.14
CA ALA A 79 3.75 1.93 -1.16
C ALA A 79 4.08 2.34 0.29
N LEU A 80 5.28 1.99 0.73
CA LEU A 80 5.70 2.15 2.12
C LEU A 80 6.20 3.57 2.40
N SER A 81 5.76 4.14 3.52
CA SER A 81 6.18 5.44 4.05
C SER A 81 7.47 5.37 4.90
N ALA A 82 7.80 4.18 5.36
CA ALA A 82 9.01 3.81 6.09
C ALA A 82 9.50 2.42 5.63
N PRO A 83 10.77 2.05 5.86
CA PRO A 83 11.23 0.69 5.57
C PRO A 83 10.33 -0.36 6.21
N TYR A 84 10.12 -1.48 5.51
CA TYR A 84 9.34 -2.58 6.06
C TYR A 84 9.98 -3.13 7.34
N VAL A 85 9.20 -3.21 8.42
CA VAL A 85 9.63 -3.76 9.71
C VAL A 85 8.62 -4.80 10.17
N PHE A 86 8.89 -6.06 9.87
CA PHE A 86 8.04 -7.21 10.21
C PHE A 86 6.60 -7.05 9.72
N ASP A 87 5.62 -7.72 10.33
CA ASP A 87 4.24 -7.85 9.82
C ASP A 87 3.42 -6.55 9.69
N SER A 88 3.96 -5.38 10.06
CA SER A 88 3.29 -4.08 9.92
C SER A 88 3.75 -3.36 8.65
N CYS A 89 2.78 -2.98 7.81
CA CYS A 89 3.02 -2.16 6.63
C CYS A 89 2.57 -0.73 6.92
N GLU A 90 3.53 0.19 7.08
CA GLU A 90 3.23 1.61 7.18
C GLU A 90 3.18 2.22 5.80
N GLY A 91 2.00 2.31 5.19
CA GLY A 91 1.86 2.84 3.84
C GLY A 91 0.48 2.65 3.22
N GLU A 92 0.43 2.85 1.91
CA GLU A 92 -0.76 2.64 1.08
C GLU A 92 -0.71 1.23 0.47
N LEU A 93 -1.77 0.43 0.66
CA LEU A 93 -1.97 -0.80 -0.09
C LEU A 93 -2.41 -0.43 -1.51
N LEU A 94 -1.56 -0.69 -2.49
CA LEU A 94 -1.82 -0.33 -3.89
C LEU A 94 -2.63 -1.41 -4.62
N THR A 95 -2.35 -2.68 -4.35
CA THR A 95 -3.10 -3.81 -4.90
C THR A 95 -2.94 -5.06 -4.05
N ILE A 96 -3.95 -5.93 -4.09
CA ILE A 96 -3.97 -7.24 -3.45
C ILE A 96 -4.60 -8.26 -4.38
N GLU A 97 -3.99 -9.43 -4.49
CA GLU A 97 -4.54 -10.59 -5.16
C GLU A 97 -4.58 -11.78 -4.18
N LEU A 98 -5.77 -12.35 -3.99
CA LEU A 98 -5.93 -13.60 -3.25
C LEU A 98 -5.73 -14.76 -4.21
N LEU A 99 -4.74 -15.60 -3.93
CA LEU A 99 -4.34 -16.68 -4.84
C LEU A 99 -5.07 -17.99 -4.51
N GLY A 100 -4.81 -18.55 -3.33
CA GLY A 100 -5.30 -19.88 -2.94
C GLY A 100 -4.28 -20.63 -2.09
N GLU A 101 -4.47 -21.94 -1.92
CA GLU A 101 -3.52 -22.81 -1.21
C GLU A 101 -2.56 -23.48 -2.20
N LEU A 102 -1.28 -23.60 -1.82
CA LEU A 102 -0.23 -24.17 -2.65
C LEU A 102 0.39 -25.39 -1.96
N TYR A 103 0.28 -26.57 -2.58
CA TYR A 103 0.93 -27.79 -2.09
C TYR A 103 2.44 -27.61 -2.02
N GLY A 104 3.07 -28.25 -1.04
CA GLY A 104 4.52 -28.29 -0.96
C GLY A 104 5.14 -28.96 -2.19
N GLN A 105 6.38 -28.57 -2.50
CA GLN A 105 7.08 -28.94 -3.73
C GLN A 105 6.35 -28.57 -5.03
N ASN A 106 5.36 -27.67 -4.97
CA ASN A 106 4.61 -27.20 -6.12
C ASN A 106 4.75 -25.68 -6.28
N PHE A 107 4.44 -25.19 -7.48
CA PHE A 107 4.52 -23.79 -7.82
C PHE A 107 3.40 -23.33 -8.73
N TRP A 108 3.20 -22.02 -8.72
CA TRP A 108 2.48 -21.32 -9.76
C TRP A 108 3.45 -20.42 -10.53
N ALA A 109 3.18 -20.19 -11.81
CA ALA A 109 4.08 -19.46 -12.70
C ALA A 109 3.38 -18.32 -13.43
N GLY A 110 4.14 -17.28 -13.76
CA GLY A 110 3.72 -16.20 -14.66
C GLY A 110 2.63 -15.30 -14.10
N TYR A 111 2.75 -14.88 -12.83
CA TYR A 111 1.83 -13.90 -12.26
C TYR A 111 2.18 -12.49 -12.70
N GLN A 112 1.13 -11.71 -12.94
CA GLN A 112 1.26 -10.29 -13.26
C GLN A 112 0.26 -9.50 -12.42
N LEU A 113 0.77 -8.54 -11.66
CA LEU A 113 -0.04 -7.54 -10.98
C LEU A 113 0.07 -6.22 -11.70
N LYS A 114 -1.07 -5.55 -11.89
CA LYS A 114 -1.11 -4.17 -12.37
C LYS A 114 -1.60 -3.28 -11.25
N THR A 115 -1.00 -2.10 -11.17
CA THR A 115 -1.32 -1.15 -10.12
C THR A 115 -1.18 0.28 -10.65
N PRO A 116 -2.00 1.25 -10.17
CA PRO A 116 -1.71 2.66 -10.42
C PRO A 116 -0.32 3.03 -9.87
N LEU A 117 0.28 4.08 -10.44
CA LEU A 117 1.52 4.62 -9.87
C LEU A 117 1.28 5.12 -8.43
N PRO A 118 2.18 4.83 -7.48
CA PRO A 118 2.04 5.33 -6.11
C PRO A 118 2.08 6.87 -6.11
N ILE A 119 1.14 7.48 -5.40
CA ILE A 119 1.09 8.95 -5.26
C ILE A 119 2.12 9.41 -4.22
N GLN A 120 2.36 8.57 -3.21
CA GLN A 120 3.27 8.79 -2.09
C GLN A 120 3.95 7.47 -1.71
N GLY A 121 5.06 7.55 -0.98
CA GLY A 121 5.85 6.40 -0.58
C GLY A 121 7.34 6.64 -0.84
N LYS A 122 8.18 5.95 -0.08
CA LYS A 122 9.64 5.95 -0.25
C LYS A 122 10.12 4.72 -1.00
N GLN A 123 9.37 3.62 -0.91
CA GLN A 123 9.72 2.33 -1.48
C GLN A 123 8.44 1.53 -1.74
N LEU A 124 8.47 0.66 -2.75
CA LEU A 124 7.45 -0.37 -2.94
C LEU A 124 7.87 -1.66 -2.24
N ALA A 125 6.91 -2.37 -1.66
CA ALA A 125 7.12 -3.71 -1.13
C ALA A 125 6.06 -4.64 -1.69
N LEU A 126 6.51 -5.70 -2.35
CA LEU A 126 5.71 -6.84 -2.75
C LEU A 126 5.83 -7.90 -1.65
N LEU A 127 4.70 -8.19 -1.00
CA LEU A 127 4.60 -9.15 0.09
C LEU A 127 3.88 -10.39 -0.40
N LEU A 128 4.48 -11.55 -0.15
CA LEU A 128 3.77 -12.82 -0.16
C LEU A 128 3.33 -13.12 1.27
N ARG A 129 2.02 -13.18 1.51
CA ARG A 129 1.47 -13.51 2.83
C ARG A 129 0.72 -14.82 2.78
N GLU A 130 0.63 -15.46 3.94
CA GLU A 130 -0.08 -16.73 4.12
C GLU A 130 -1.08 -16.60 5.25
N TRP A 131 -2.31 -17.06 5.01
CA TRP A 131 -3.33 -17.15 6.05
C TRP A 131 -2.94 -18.19 7.11
N THR A 132 -3.06 -17.80 8.37
CA THR A 132 -2.88 -18.68 9.52
C THR A 132 -4.05 -18.51 10.50
N ALA A 133 -4.08 -19.30 11.57
CA ALA A 133 -5.04 -19.10 12.65
C ALA A 133 -4.96 -17.70 13.32
N LYS A 134 -3.86 -16.95 13.12
CA LYS A 134 -3.69 -15.57 13.62
C LYS A 134 -3.93 -14.50 12.54
N GLY A 135 -4.39 -14.88 11.36
CA GLY A 135 -4.52 -14.01 10.20
C GLY A 135 -3.35 -14.14 9.21
N TYR A 136 -3.28 -13.21 8.26
CA TYR A 136 -2.22 -13.18 7.25
C TYR A 136 -0.87 -12.76 7.85
N VAL A 137 0.12 -13.64 7.75
CA VAL A 137 1.51 -13.38 8.15
C VAL A 137 2.40 -13.26 6.92
N THR A 138 3.45 -12.44 6.99
CA THR A 138 4.35 -12.28 5.84
C THR A 138 5.29 -13.48 5.74
N ARG A 139 5.39 -14.07 4.55
CA ARG A 139 6.28 -15.20 4.24
C ARG A 139 7.49 -14.77 3.45
N ASP A 140 7.29 -13.85 2.51
CA ASP A 140 8.38 -13.32 1.72
C ASP A 140 8.12 -11.87 1.34
N ILE A 141 9.20 -11.14 1.07
CA ILE A 141 9.17 -9.73 0.71
C ILE A 141 10.24 -9.44 -0.34
N VAL A 142 9.84 -8.70 -1.37
CA VAL A 142 10.79 -8.02 -2.26
C VAL A 142 10.45 -6.54 -2.32
N THR A 143 11.47 -5.70 -2.19
CA THR A 143 11.32 -4.25 -2.24
C THR A 143 11.83 -3.68 -3.55
N PHE A 144 11.17 -2.65 -4.06
CA PHE A 144 11.57 -1.92 -5.26
C PHE A 144 11.65 -0.42 -4.97
N ASP A 145 12.60 0.25 -5.62
CA ASP A 145 12.67 1.70 -5.56
C ASP A 145 11.53 2.33 -6.37
N ILE A 146 10.96 3.41 -5.84
CA ILE A 146 10.03 4.24 -6.59
C ILE A 146 10.87 5.20 -7.44
N PRO A 147 10.65 5.29 -8.76
CA PRO A 147 11.33 6.26 -9.58
C PRO A 147 11.03 7.66 -9.01
N VAL A 148 12.07 8.35 -8.53
CA VAL A 148 11.93 9.74 -8.13
C VAL A 148 11.52 10.49 -9.40
N ALA A 149 10.29 11.00 -9.42
CA ALA A 149 9.81 11.85 -10.49
C ALA A 149 10.58 13.18 -10.47
N SER A 150 11.83 13.15 -10.94
CA SER A 150 12.57 14.33 -11.32
C SER A 150 11.92 14.86 -12.59
N SER A 151 10.92 15.72 -12.39
CA SER A 151 10.24 16.55 -13.40
C SER A 151 9.32 15.86 -14.41
N LEU A 152 8.11 15.49 -14.00
CA LEU A 152 6.95 15.44 -14.92
C LEU A 152 5.85 16.46 -14.56
N ALA A 153 6.09 17.33 -13.58
CA ALA A 153 5.13 18.37 -13.16
C ALA A 153 5.61 19.83 -13.38
N LYS A 154 6.74 20.08 -14.06
CA LYS A 154 7.23 21.47 -14.32
C LYS A 154 6.96 22.00 -15.73
N ALA A 155 6.19 21.30 -16.57
CA ALA A 155 5.99 21.69 -17.97
C ALA A 155 4.52 21.99 -18.36
N LYS A 156 3.65 22.42 -17.44
CA LYS A 156 2.29 22.89 -17.81
C LYS A 156 1.79 24.17 -17.12
N VAL A 157 2.70 24.97 -16.56
CA VAL A 157 2.39 26.39 -16.22
C VAL A 157 3.45 27.29 -16.86
N SER A 158 3.54 27.24 -18.18
CA SER A 158 4.10 28.35 -18.94
C SER A 158 3.33 28.48 -20.24
N GLN A 159 2.83 29.70 -20.48
CA GLN A 159 2.15 30.16 -21.69
C GLN A 159 0.69 29.71 -21.90
N ARG A 160 -0.21 30.27 -21.09
CA ARG A 160 -1.49 30.77 -21.63
C ARG A 160 -1.52 32.29 -21.50
N VAL A 161 -0.88 32.92 -22.49
CA VAL A 161 -1.25 34.18 -23.15
C VAL A 161 -2.32 35.01 -22.40
N LEU A 162 -1.88 36.06 -21.71
CA LEU A 162 -2.68 37.28 -21.57
C LEU A 162 -2.03 38.38 -22.40
N LYS A 163 -2.38 38.39 -23.69
CA LYS A 163 -2.34 39.61 -24.51
C LYS A 163 -3.68 39.76 -25.21
N ARG A 164 -4.45 40.74 -24.75
CA ARG A 164 -5.41 41.51 -25.57
C ARG A 164 -5.42 42.96 -25.06
N PRO A 165 -5.75 43.95 -25.91
CA PRO A 165 -5.01 45.20 -26.04
C PRO A 165 -5.63 46.39 -25.27
N LYS A 166 -4.82 47.44 -25.07
CA LYS A 166 -5.21 48.86 -24.82
C LYS A 166 -6.27 49.33 -25.84
N ALA A 167 -7.17 50.28 -25.61
CA ALA A 167 -7.48 51.23 -24.53
C ALA A 167 -8.86 51.86 -24.84
N ILE A 168 -9.42 52.62 -23.89
CA ILE A 168 -10.19 53.90 -23.98
C ILE A 168 -10.69 54.15 -22.53
N ALA A 169 -9.97 54.94 -21.72
CA ALA A 169 -10.10 56.40 -21.52
C ALA A 169 -11.34 56.83 -20.71
N GLU A 170 -11.07 57.07 -19.42
CA GLU A 170 -11.54 58.14 -18.49
C GLU A 170 -12.98 58.67 -18.58
N THR A 171 -13.66 58.78 -17.41
CA THR A 171 -13.84 60.06 -16.68
C THR A 171 -14.89 59.97 -15.54
N LYS A 172 -14.46 60.39 -14.34
CA LYS A 172 -15.16 61.05 -13.20
C LYS A 172 -16.24 60.36 -12.32
N ALA A 173 -15.83 60.20 -11.05
CA ALA A 173 -16.22 61.02 -9.88
C ALA A 173 -17.48 60.68 -9.02
N THR A 174 -17.15 60.43 -7.73
CA THR A 174 -17.78 60.89 -6.46
C THR A 174 -19.06 60.25 -5.87
N THR A 175 -18.90 59.94 -4.57
CA THR A 175 -19.78 60.23 -3.42
C THR A 175 -20.80 59.18 -2.95
N GLU A 176 -20.43 58.61 -1.78
CA GLU A 176 -21.18 58.45 -0.51
C GLU A 176 -22.67 58.04 -0.45
N LEU A 177 -22.90 57.11 0.50
CA LEU A 177 -23.97 57.05 1.51
C LEU A 177 -25.43 57.28 1.07
N SER A 178 -26.28 56.25 1.22
CA SER A 178 -27.33 56.21 2.27
C SER A 178 -28.38 55.11 2.03
N GLN A 179 -28.59 54.33 3.11
CA GLN A 179 -29.88 53.98 3.72
C GLN A 179 -30.94 53.24 2.88
N GLU A 180 -31.23 51.97 3.19
CA GLU A 180 -32.10 51.47 4.28
C GLU A 180 -33.57 51.33 3.86
N VAL A 181 -34.18 50.22 4.34
CA VAL A 181 -35.59 50.14 4.76
C VAL A 181 -36.60 49.94 3.60
N LYS A 182 -37.47 48.91 3.54
CA LYS A 182 -38.29 48.29 4.60
C LYS A 182 -39.02 47.05 4.04
N THR A 183 -39.08 45.98 4.86
CA THR A 183 -40.28 45.15 5.18
C THR A 183 -41.03 44.40 4.06
N LYS A 184 -41.65 43.24 4.25
CA LYS A 184 -42.08 42.40 5.39
C LYS A 184 -42.40 41.03 4.73
N ALA A 185 -42.06 39.89 5.34
CA ALA A 185 -42.98 39.03 6.09
C ALA A 185 -44.27 38.66 5.32
N LYS A 186 -44.77 37.43 5.28
CA LYS A 186 -44.62 36.29 6.18
C LYS A 186 -45.33 35.10 5.54
N ALA A 187 -44.74 33.92 5.74
CA ALA A 187 -45.32 32.61 6.05
C ALA A 187 -46.76 32.20 5.68
N ALA A 188 -46.82 30.88 5.48
CA ALA A 188 -47.83 29.90 5.87
C ALA A 188 -48.83 29.53 4.75
N ALA A 189 -48.76 28.34 4.14
CA ALA A 189 -48.83 26.96 4.64
C ALA A 189 -50.23 26.36 4.51
N SER A 190 -50.22 25.07 4.12
CA SER A 190 -51.34 24.11 4.07
C SER A 190 -52.33 24.31 2.91
N LYS A 191 -52.83 23.27 2.23
CA LYS A 191 -53.12 21.91 2.74
C LYS A 191 -53.32 20.92 1.58
N LYS A 192 -53.00 19.66 1.87
CA LYS A 192 -53.34 18.39 1.19
C LYS A 192 -54.71 18.37 0.50
N THR A 193 -54.81 17.65 -0.62
CA THR A 193 -55.78 16.53 -0.73
C THR A 193 -55.28 15.43 -1.68
N LYS A 194 -55.71 14.23 -1.32
CA LYS A 194 -55.40 12.88 -1.79
C LYS A 194 -56.35 12.50 -2.95
N ALA A 195 -55.84 11.79 -3.95
CA ALA A 195 -56.53 10.75 -4.71
C ALA A 195 -55.45 9.86 -5.34
#